data_AF-A0A644X3P3-F1
#
_entry.id   AF-A0A644X3P3-F1
#
_cell.length_a   1.000
_cell.length_b   1.000
_cell.length_c   1.000
_cell.angle_alpha   90.00
_cell.angle_beta   90.00
_cell.angle_gamma   90.00
#
_symmetry.space_group_name_H-M   'P 1'
#
loop_
_entity.id
_entity.type
_entity.pdbx_description
1 polymer ?
#
loop_
_entity_poly.entity_id
_entity_poly.type
_entity_poly.pdbx_seq_one_letter_code
_entity_poly.pdbx_strand_id
1 'polypeptide(L)'
;MIYLTGDTHGVYGMTRFSPGNFPAGERLSRDDLVVVLGDFGLFWSDPPTEPEREELERLSSRPWTTLFLDGNHENFTLLDALPQEERFGAPVGVAAPGVFHLKRGYVYTLEGRTCFVFGGARSLDRHGRTAGKSWWRREIPSEEEYRRGLDSLESTGWAVDWILTHTAPEGILKATNLAKYLAGDPVSLYLEEIRKETDYKRWFCGHLHRNAYFPGERVHVLRENILEGGTGNVVSVERNRPPLKERLRTFRSRLPQQGD
;
A
#
# COMPACT_ATOMS: atom_id res chain seq x y z
N MET A 1 -14.02 8.63 6.93
CA MET A 1 -12.62 9.09 6.75
C MET A 1 -11.78 8.00 6.10
N ILE A 2 -10.61 8.32 5.55
CA ILE A 2 -9.69 7.32 4.96
C ILE A 2 -8.33 7.39 5.64
N TYR A 3 -7.87 6.25 6.16
CA TYR A 3 -6.54 6.06 6.73
C TYR A 3 -5.73 5.12 5.87
N LEU A 4 -4.44 5.39 5.69
CA LEU A 4 -3.57 4.62 4.81
C LEU A 4 -2.33 4.13 5.55
N THR A 5 -1.88 2.92 5.22
CA THR A 5 -0.63 2.31 5.69
C THR A 5 -0.11 1.36 4.60
N GLY A 6 1.11 0.86 4.69
CA GLY A 6 1.67 -0.10 3.71
C GLY A 6 2.34 -1.27 4.40
N ASP A 7 2.57 -2.37 3.67
CA ASP A 7 3.57 -3.37 4.07
C ASP A 7 3.28 -3.98 5.46
N THR A 8 2.12 -4.61 5.62
CA THR A 8 1.82 -5.34 6.87
C THR A 8 2.57 -6.66 6.94
N HIS A 9 2.87 -7.30 5.80
CA HIS A 9 3.61 -8.56 5.74
C HIS A 9 3.02 -9.62 6.69
N GLY A 10 1.68 -9.71 6.68
CA GLY A 10 0.92 -10.66 7.49
C GLY A 10 0.86 -10.33 8.97
N VAL A 11 0.80 -11.38 9.78
CA VAL A 11 0.50 -11.34 11.23
C VAL A 11 1.39 -10.36 11.99
N TYR A 12 2.68 -10.28 11.64
CA TYR A 12 3.63 -9.41 12.32
C TYR A 12 3.26 -7.92 12.22
N GLY A 13 2.79 -7.46 11.06
CA GLY A 13 2.43 -6.06 10.88
C GLY A 13 1.06 -5.70 11.45
N MET A 14 0.18 -6.66 11.72
CA MET A 14 -1.19 -6.41 12.19
C MET A 14 -1.25 -5.77 13.58
N THR A 15 -0.18 -5.91 14.38
CA THR A 15 -0.06 -5.23 15.68
C THR A 15 -0.21 -3.71 15.59
N ARG A 16 0.04 -3.09 14.43
CA ARG A 16 -0.14 -1.64 14.21
C ARG A 16 -1.60 -1.18 14.36
N PHE A 17 -2.56 -2.07 14.12
CA PHE A 17 -3.98 -1.77 14.27
C PHE A 17 -4.48 -1.98 15.71
N SER A 18 -3.61 -2.34 16.66
CA SER A 18 -4.00 -2.39 18.07
C SER A 18 -4.34 -1.00 18.62
N PRO A 19 -5.25 -0.88 19.61
CA PRO A 19 -5.65 0.41 20.18
C PRO A 19 -4.47 1.27 20.66
N GLY A 20 -3.41 0.63 21.19
CA GLY A 20 -2.21 1.34 21.63
C GLY A 20 -1.34 1.90 20.50
N ASN A 21 -1.42 1.35 19.29
CA ASN A 21 -0.66 1.82 18.13
C ASN A 21 -1.48 2.68 17.18
N PHE A 22 -2.79 2.46 17.11
CA PHE A 22 -3.73 3.24 16.33
C PHE A 22 -4.93 3.71 17.19
N PRO A 23 -4.72 4.66 18.12
CA PRO A 23 -5.78 5.10 19.02
C PRO A 23 -6.98 5.73 18.31
N ALA A 24 -6.75 6.37 17.16
CA ALA A 24 -7.81 6.93 16.33
C ALA A 24 -8.77 5.85 15.80
N GLY A 25 -8.29 4.62 15.60
CA GLY A 25 -9.06 3.47 15.15
C GLY A 25 -10.26 3.15 16.05
N GLU A 26 -10.14 3.40 17.35
CA GLU A 26 -11.20 3.11 18.34
C GLU A 26 -12.43 4.02 18.21
N ARG A 27 -12.31 5.12 17.47
CA ARG A 27 -13.38 6.11 17.25
C ARG A 27 -14.01 6.00 15.86
N LEU A 28 -13.56 5.04 15.05
CA LEU A 28 -14.04 4.85 13.70
C LEU A 28 -15.37 4.09 13.69
N SER A 29 -15.99 4.07 12.51
CA SER A 29 -17.23 3.37 12.18
C SER A 29 -17.06 2.63 10.87
N ARG A 30 -18.05 1.81 10.47
CA ARG A 30 -17.94 0.97 9.27
C ARG A 30 -17.86 1.77 7.97
N ASP A 31 -18.23 3.03 8.02
CA ASP A 31 -18.11 3.97 6.90
C ASP A 31 -16.67 4.50 6.78
N ASP A 32 -15.88 4.47 7.86
CA ASP A 32 -14.46 4.79 7.82
C ASP A 32 -13.62 3.66 7.22
N LEU A 33 -12.62 4.04 6.42
CA LEU A 33 -11.80 3.14 5.65
C LEU A 33 -10.36 3.13 6.17
N VAL A 34 -9.80 1.93 6.37
CA VAL A 34 -8.37 1.74 6.63
C VAL A 34 -7.78 0.93 5.49
N VAL A 35 -6.89 1.53 4.70
CA VAL A 35 -6.35 0.98 3.45
C VAL A 35 -4.90 0.53 3.64
N VAL A 36 -4.60 -0.73 3.29
CA VAL A 36 -3.25 -1.27 3.21
C VAL A 36 -2.75 -1.25 1.76
N LEU A 37 -1.66 -0.53 1.51
CA LEU A 37 -1.08 -0.28 0.19
C LEU A 37 -0.17 -1.44 -0.29
N GLY A 38 -0.70 -2.65 -0.26
CA GLY A 38 0.00 -3.87 -0.68
C GLY A 38 0.80 -4.55 0.43
N ASP A 39 1.26 -5.75 0.11
CA ASP A 39 1.88 -6.71 1.01
C ASP A 39 1.06 -6.88 2.30
N PHE A 40 -0.22 -7.18 2.11
CA PHE A 40 -1.21 -7.43 3.16
C PHE A 40 -0.83 -8.69 3.95
N GLY A 41 -0.59 -9.80 3.25
CA GLY A 41 0.11 -10.98 3.78
C GLY A 41 -0.67 -11.86 4.77
N LEU A 42 -2.00 -11.73 4.87
CA LEU A 42 -2.85 -12.66 5.65
C LEU A 42 -3.49 -13.79 4.82
N PHE A 43 -3.20 -13.83 3.52
CA PHE A 43 -3.68 -14.84 2.59
C PHE A 43 -2.50 -15.58 1.97
N TRP A 44 -1.65 -16.21 2.77
CA TRP A 44 -0.47 -16.91 2.27
C TRP A 44 -0.67 -18.42 2.20
N SER A 45 -1.34 -19.01 3.18
CA SER A 45 -1.48 -20.46 3.31
C SER A 45 -2.86 -20.97 2.87
N ASP A 46 -2.90 -22.19 2.31
CA ASP A 46 -4.14 -22.92 2.00
C ASP A 46 -4.05 -24.36 2.54
N PRO A 47 -4.86 -24.73 3.55
CA PRO A 47 -5.77 -23.85 4.29
C PRO A 47 -5.00 -22.76 5.08
N PRO A 48 -5.66 -21.63 5.43
CA PRO A 48 -5.02 -20.59 6.25
C PRO A 48 -4.45 -21.17 7.54
N THR A 49 -3.35 -20.59 8.04
CA THR A 49 -2.85 -20.90 9.38
C THR A 49 -3.78 -20.36 10.46
N GLU A 50 -3.67 -20.87 11.69
CA GLU A 50 -4.44 -20.35 12.82
C GLU A 50 -4.17 -18.86 13.08
N PRO A 51 -2.92 -18.36 13.09
CA PRO A 51 -2.65 -16.93 13.21
C PRO A 51 -3.23 -16.06 12.08
N GLU A 52 -3.25 -16.55 10.83
CA GLU A 52 -3.89 -15.83 9.71
C GLU A 52 -5.40 -15.70 9.92
N ARG A 53 -6.07 -16.78 10.37
CA ARG A 53 -7.50 -16.74 10.70
C ARG A 53 -7.81 -15.77 11.83
N GLU A 54 -7.06 -15.84 12.92
CA GLU A 54 -7.25 -14.96 14.08
C GLU A 54 -7.10 -13.47 13.70
N GLU A 55 -6.10 -13.13 12.89
CA GLU A 55 -5.93 -11.73 12.45
C GLU A 55 -7.02 -11.29 11.46
N LEU A 56 -7.53 -12.17 10.59
CA LEU A 56 -8.69 -11.86 9.73
C LEU A 56 -9.97 -11.65 10.55
N GLU A 57 -10.23 -12.47 11.56
CA GLU A 57 -11.34 -12.28 12.52
C GLU A 57 -11.17 -10.98 13.31
N ARG A 58 -9.95 -10.69 13.73
CA ARG A 58 -9.63 -9.45 14.42
C ARG A 58 -9.86 -8.22 13.54
N LEU A 59 -9.49 -8.26 12.26
CA LEU A 59 -9.80 -7.19 11.30
C LEU A 59 -11.31 -7.08 11.06
N SER A 60 -11.99 -8.22 10.92
CA SER A 60 -13.44 -8.28 10.73
C SER A 60 -14.20 -7.71 11.92
N SER A 61 -13.67 -7.81 13.14
CA SER A 61 -14.28 -7.25 14.36
C SER A 61 -13.97 -5.77 14.60
N ARG A 62 -13.11 -5.15 13.79
CA ARG A 62 -12.81 -3.71 13.94
C ARG A 62 -14.01 -2.85 13.61
N PRO A 63 -14.14 -1.66 14.22
CA PRO A 63 -15.29 -0.82 13.96
C PRO A 63 -15.27 -0.21 12.55
N TRP A 64 -14.13 -0.24 11.85
CA TRP A 64 -13.94 0.27 10.49
C TRP A 64 -14.03 -0.81 9.40
N THR A 65 -14.06 -0.36 8.14
CA THR A 65 -13.89 -1.24 6.96
C THR A 65 -12.42 -1.26 6.54
N THR A 66 -11.84 -2.45 6.41
CA THR A 66 -10.46 -2.62 5.98
C THR A 66 -10.42 -2.88 4.48
N LEU A 67 -9.63 -2.11 3.76
CA LEU A 67 -9.35 -2.30 2.34
C LEU A 67 -7.88 -2.64 2.17
N PHE A 68 -7.53 -3.40 1.15
CA PHE A 68 -6.15 -3.58 0.74
C PHE A 68 -6.06 -3.71 -0.77
N LEU A 69 -4.97 -3.21 -1.34
CA LEU A 69 -4.55 -3.59 -2.69
C LEU A 69 -3.46 -4.65 -2.57
N ASP A 70 -3.15 -5.34 -3.65
CA ASP A 70 -2.10 -6.36 -3.65
C ASP A 70 -0.70 -5.77 -3.84
N GLY A 71 0.28 -6.39 -3.19
CA GLY A 71 1.69 -6.08 -3.42
C GLY A 71 2.41 -7.14 -4.25
N ASN A 72 3.73 -7.22 -4.09
CA ASN A 72 4.54 -8.28 -4.72
C ASN A 72 4.82 -9.46 -3.78
N HIS A 73 4.30 -9.46 -2.55
CA HIS A 73 4.41 -10.57 -1.62
C HIS A 73 3.02 -11.09 -1.21
N GLU A 74 2.25 -11.50 -2.23
CA GLU A 74 0.93 -12.12 -2.06
C GLU A 74 0.88 -13.51 -2.70
N ASN A 75 0.05 -14.40 -2.14
CA ASN A 75 -0.31 -15.65 -2.80
C ASN A 75 -1.43 -15.37 -3.82
N PHE A 76 -1.05 -15.12 -5.07
CA PHE A 76 -2.00 -14.78 -6.12
C PHE A 76 -2.97 -15.91 -6.47
N THR A 77 -2.62 -17.18 -6.19
CA THR A 77 -3.57 -18.30 -6.38
C THR A 77 -4.79 -18.12 -5.48
N LEU A 78 -4.59 -17.73 -4.23
CA LEU A 78 -5.68 -17.53 -3.27
C LEU A 78 -6.38 -16.19 -3.47
N LEU A 79 -5.59 -15.15 -3.73
CA LEU A 79 -6.12 -13.80 -3.94
C LEU A 79 -7.04 -13.72 -5.16
N ASP A 80 -6.67 -14.37 -6.28
CA ASP A 80 -7.49 -14.42 -7.49
C ASP A 80 -8.76 -15.28 -7.29
N ALA A 81 -8.75 -16.20 -6.32
CA ALA A 81 -9.88 -17.08 -5.99
C ALA A 81 -10.87 -16.49 -4.96
N LEU A 82 -10.60 -15.30 -4.42
CA LEU A 82 -11.52 -14.65 -3.48
C LEU A 82 -12.91 -14.45 -4.13
N PRO A 83 -14.01 -14.70 -3.39
CA PRO A 83 -15.34 -14.30 -3.83
C PRO A 83 -15.37 -12.82 -4.19
N GLN A 84 -16.19 -12.44 -5.16
CA GLN A 84 -16.26 -11.06 -5.65
C GLN A 84 -17.63 -10.44 -5.42
N GLU A 85 -17.65 -9.14 -5.16
CA GLU A 85 -18.87 -8.33 -5.14
C GLU A 85 -18.59 -6.91 -5.63
N GLU A 86 -19.65 -6.18 -6.00
CA GLU A 86 -19.56 -4.77 -6.36
C GLU A 86 -19.62 -3.89 -5.11
N ARG A 87 -18.58 -3.09 -4.86
CA ARG A 87 -18.56 -2.08 -3.79
C ARG A 87 -17.78 -0.85 -4.21
N PHE A 88 -18.12 0.29 -3.64
CA PHE A 88 -17.42 1.55 -3.90
C PHE A 88 -17.35 1.88 -5.41
N GLY A 89 -18.34 1.42 -6.18
CA GLY A 89 -18.43 1.64 -7.63
C GLY A 89 -17.59 0.71 -8.51
N ALA A 90 -16.94 -0.33 -7.97
CA ALA A 90 -16.13 -1.28 -8.73
C ALA A 90 -16.06 -2.66 -8.05
N PRO A 91 -15.58 -3.72 -8.74
CA PRO A 91 -15.47 -5.05 -8.16
C PRO A 91 -14.39 -5.12 -7.08
N VAL A 92 -14.71 -5.77 -5.96
CA VAL A 92 -13.76 -6.08 -4.88
C VAL A 92 -13.71 -7.59 -4.63
N GLY A 93 -12.56 -8.08 -4.14
CA GLY A 93 -12.47 -9.42 -3.54
C GLY A 93 -12.89 -9.40 -2.07
N VAL A 94 -13.70 -10.35 -1.63
CA VAL A 94 -14.17 -10.48 -0.25
C VAL A 94 -13.23 -11.41 0.51
N ALA A 95 -12.34 -10.81 1.30
CA ALA A 95 -11.36 -11.51 2.11
C ALA A 95 -11.97 -12.05 3.41
N ALA A 96 -12.78 -11.21 4.07
CA ALA A 96 -13.54 -11.53 5.28
C ALA A 96 -14.64 -10.46 5.46
N PRO A 97 -15.61 -10.62 6.38
CA PRO A 97 -16.62 -9.59 6.64
C PRO A 97 -15.98 -8.23 6.98
N GLY A 98 -16.20 -7.22 6.12
CA GLY A 98 -15.62 -5.89 6.29
C GLY A 98 -14.13 -5.79 5.92
N VAL A 99 -13.56 -6.79 5.23
CA VAL A 99 -12.19 -6.80 4.72
C VAL A 99 -12.21 -7.09 3.21
N PHE A 100 -11.77 -6.13 2.40
CA PHE A 100 -11.92 -6.20 0.95
C PHE A 100 -10.61 -5.94 0.20
N HIS A 101 -10.37 -6.75 -0.84
CA HIS A 101 -9.30 -6.56 -1.82
C HIS A 101 -9.76 -5.63 -2.95
N LEU A 102 -9.13 -4.47 -3.07
CA LEU A 102 -9.31 -3.57 -4.20
C LEU A 102 -8.53 -4.12 -5.41
N LYS A 103 -9.27 -4.44 -6.47
CA LYS A 103 -8.72 -4.95 -7.74
C LYS A 103 -7.96 -3.87 -8.49
N ARG A 104 -6.89 -4.30 -9.18
CA ARG A 104 -6.01 -3.46 -10.00
C ARG A 104 -6.75 -2.83 -11.18
N GLY A 105 -6.39 -1.59 -11.50
CA GLY A 105 -6.80 -0.93 -12.73
C GLY A 105 -8.22 -0.37 -12.69
N TYR A 106 -8.81 -0.22 -11.51
CA TYR A 106 -10.13 0.40 -11.32
C TYR A 106 -10.00 1.74 -10.61
N VAL A 107 -10.99 2.61 -10.85
CA VAL A 107 -11.24 3.81 -10.04
C VAL A 107 -12.41 3.54 -9.10
N TYR A 108 -12.18 3.66 -7.80
CA TYR A 108 -13.19 3.50 -6.75
C TYR A 108 -13.69 4.84 -6.25
N THR A 109 -14.92 4.88 -5.73
CA THR A 109 -15.45 6.00 -4.94
C THR A 109 -15.34 5.67 -3.46
N LEU A 110 -14.29 6.18 -2.79
CA LEU A 110 -14.01 5.96 -1.38
C LEU A 110 -14.28 7.24 -0.59
N GLU A 111 -15.23 7.22 0.35
CA GLU A 111 -15.59 8.40 1.15
C GLU A 111 -15.81 9.67 0.29
N GLY A 112 -16.54 9.50 -0.83
CA GLY A 112 -16.82 10.57 -1.79
C GLY A 112 -15.64 11.02 -2.66
N ARG A 113 -14.51 10.29 -2.66
CA ARG A 113 -13.31 10.59 -3.46
C ARG A 113 -13.09 9.56 -4.54
N THR A 114 -12.67 10.01 -5.71
CA THR A 114 -12.22 9.15 -6.81
C THR A 114 -10.80 8.67 -6.57
N CYS A 115 -10.62 7.35 -6.49
CA CYS A 115 -9.35 6.71 -6.11
C CYS A 115 -8.95 5.69 -7.17
N PHE A 116 -7.94 6.00 -7.99
CA PHE A 116 -7.34 5.03 -8.90
C PHE A 116 -6.47 4.05 -8.10
N VAL A 117 -6.67 2.74 -8.30
CA VAL A 117 -5.96 1.69 -7.55
C VAL A 117 -5.14 0.80 -8.46
N PHE A 118 -3.86 0.58 -8.12
CA PHE A 118 -3.00 -0.30 -8.89
C PHE A 118 -1.92 -0.99 -8.04
N GLY A 119 -2.06 -2.31 -7.86
CA GLY A 119 -1.14 -3.16 -7.12
C GLY A 119 -0.01 -3.77 -7.94
N GLY A 120 0.76 -4.64 -7.29
CA GLY A 120 1.89 -5.36 -7.87
C GLY A 120 3.22 -4.59 -7.86
N ALA A 121 4.30 -5.34 -7.99
CA ALA A 121 5.67 -4.86 -8.19
C ALA A 121 6.57 -6.04 -8.56
N ARG A 122 7.79 -5.78 -9.04
CA ARG A 122 8.77 -6.84 -9.27
C ARG A 122 9.48 -7.25 -7.97
N SER A 123 9.39 -8.53 -7.58
CA SER A 123 10.21 -9.08 -6.49
C SER A 123 11.69 -9.17 -6.83
N LEU A 124 12.53 -8.60 -5.96
CA LEU A 124 14.00 -8.62 -6.06
C LEU A 124 14.61 -9.97 -5.69
N ASP A 125 13.97 -10.66 -4.76
CA ASP A 125 14.42 -11.93 -4.21
C ASP A 125 13.79 -13.14 -4.92
N ARG A 126 13.14 -12.91 -6.07
CA ARG A 126 12.56 -13.96 -6.94
C ARG A 126 13.51 -15.13 -7.21
N HIS A 127 14.81 -14.86 -7.33
CA HIS A 127 15.82 -15.87 -7.65
C HIS A 127 16.02 -16.92 -6.54
N GLY A 128 15.65 -16.59 -5.29
CA GLY A 128 15.69 -17.49 -4.16
C GLY A 128 14.34 -18.15 -3.83
N ARG A 129 13.32 -17.96 -4.67
CA ARG A 129 11.94 -18.37 -4.39
C ARG A 129 11.44 -19.45 -5.34
N THR A 130 10.37 -20.13 -4.95
CA THR A 130 9.75 -21.20 -5.72
C THR A 130 8.45 -20.70 -6.34
N ALA A 131 8.37 -20.77 -7.67
CA ALA A 131 7.17 -20.37 -8.40
C ALA A 131 5.93 -21.15 -7.96
N GLY A 132 4.83 -20.44 -7.72
CA GLY A 132 3.57 -21.00 -7.24
C GLY A 132 3.54 -21.39 -5.76
N LYS A 133 4.62 -21.12 -5.01
CA LYS A 133 4.71 -21.44 -3.57
C LYS A 133 5.19 -20.26 -2.71
N SER A 134 6.23 -19.58 -3.14
CA SER A 134 6.76 -18.39 -2.44
C SER A 134 6.99 -17.19 -3.35
N TRP A 135 6.66 -17.35 -4.62
CA TRP A 135 6.71 -16.32 -5.65
C TRP A 135 5.66 -16.63 -6.71
N TRP A 136 4.97 -15.60 -7.21
CA TRP A 136 4.00 -15.75 -8.29
C TRP A 136 4.33 -14.80 -9.42
N ARG A 137 4.26 -15.28 -10.67
CA ARG A 137 4.40 -14.41 -11.85
C ARG A 137 3.36 -13.28 -11.87
N ARG A 138 2.20 -13.51 -11.23
CA ARG A 138 1.08 -12.57 -11.06
C ARG A 138 1.39 -11.36 -10.17
N GLU A 139 2.54 -11.35 -9.48
CA GLU A 139 3.09 -10.12 -8.88
C GLU A 139 3.24 -9.00 -9.92
N ILE A 140 3.48 -9.37 -11.19
CA ILE A 140 3.39 -8.47 -12.33
C ILE A 140 1.96 -8.53 -12.90
N PRO A 141 1.28 -7.38 -13.04
CA PRO A 141 -0.02 -7.29 -13.69
C PRO A 141 -0.03 -7.84 -15.11
N SER A 142 -1.19 -8.34 -15.51
CA SER A 142 -1.47 -8.77 -16.88
C SER A 142 -1.65 -7.57 -17.79
N GLU A 143 -1.50 -7.77 -19.09
CA GLU A 143 -1.79 -6.75 -20.10
C GLU A 143 -3.24 -6.23 -19.99
N GLU A 144 -4.19 -7.10 -19.63
CA GLU A 144 -5.58 -6.71 -19.43
C GLU A 144 -5.74 -5.74 -18.26
N GLU A 145 -5.04 -5.97 -17.13
CA GLU A 145 -5.08 -5.08 -15.96
C GLU A 145 -4.41 -3.74 -16.27
N TYR A 146 -3.28 -3.74 -17.00
CA TYR A 146 -2.66 -2.49 -17.47
C TYR A 146 -3.60 -1.71 -18.37
N ARG A 147 -4.21 -2.36 -19.37
CA ARG A 147 -5.15 -1.71 -20.29
C ARG A 147 -6.38 -1.19 -19.55
N ARG A 148 -6.94 -1.98 -18.63
CA ARG A 148 -8.07 -1.57 -17.78
C ARG A 148 -7.76 -0.32 -16.97
N GLY A 149 -6.53 -0.20 -16.46
CA GLY A 149 -6.11 0.98 -15.73
C GLY A 149 -6.13 2.24 -16.59
N LEU A 150 -5.62 2.15 -17.82
CA LEU A 150 -5.68 3.24 -18.80
C LEU A 150 -7.14 3.59 -19.16
N ASP A 151 -7.96 2.59 -19.48
CA ASP A 151 -9.38 2.79 -19.81
C ASP A 151 -10.14 3.47 -18.66
N SER A 152 -9.84 3.08 -17.41
CA SER A 152 -10.48 3.67 -16.23
C SER A 152 -10.08 5.13 -16.03
N LEU A 153 -8.81 5.48 -16.23
CA LEU A 153 -8.36 6.87 -16.15
C LEU A 153 -8.92 7.72 -17.30
N GLU A 154 -9.00 7.18 -18.51
CA GLU A 154 -9.66 7.84 -19.65
C GLU A 154 -11.12 8.16 -19.31
N SER A 155 -11.84 7.23 -18.66
CA SER A 155 -13.23 7.43 -18.26
C SER A 155 -13.44 8.54 -17.22
N THR A 156 -12.40 8.90 -16.47
CA THR A 156 -12.42 10.04 -15.54
C THR A 156 -11.84 11.32 -16.14
N GLY A 157 -11.51 11.31 -17.44
CA GLY A 157 -10.85 12.43 -18.12
C GLY A 157 -9.44 12.68 -17.57
N TRP A 158 -8.74 11.62 -17.14
CA TRP A 158 -7.41 11.68 -16.55
C TRP A 158 -7.33 12.56 -15.29
N ALA A 159 -8.44 12.71 -14.56
CA ALA A 159 -8.48 13.42 -13.29
C ALA A 159 -9.06 12.52 -12.20
N VAL A 160 -8.35 12.39 -11.08
CA VAL A 160 -8.81 11.65 -9.89
C VAL A 160 -8.39 12.39 -8.62
N ASP A 161 -9.09 12.16 -7.51
CA ASP A 161 -8.66 12.71 -6.23
C ASP A 161 -7.34 12.06 -5.83
N TRP A 162 -7.32 10.73 -5.68
CA TRP A 162 -6.17 9.98 -5.16
C TRP A 162 -5.72 8.86 -6.09
N ILE A 163 -4.42 8.57 -6.04
CA ILE A 163 -3.81 7.39 -6.63
C ILE A 163 -3.25 6.52 -5.51
N LEU A 164 -3.67 5.25 -5.46
CA LEU A 164 -3.29 4.27 -4.43
C LEU A 164 -2.55 3.12 -5.10
N THR A 165 -1.28 2.93 -4.78
CA THR A 165 -0.46 1.88 -5.41
C THR A 165 0.36 1.10 -4.41
N HIS A 166 0.87 -0.06 -4.82
CA HIS A 166 1.86 -0.75 -4.00
C HIS A 166 3.25 -0.14 -4.19
N THR A 167 3.79 -0.18 -5.41
CA THR A 167 5.08 0.44 -5.71
C THR A 167 4.95 1.91 -6.10
N ALA A 168 6.07 2.63 -6.06
CA ALA A 168 6.15 4.02 -6.47
C ALA A 168 6.45 4.17 -7.97
N PRO A 169 6.07 5.29 -8.60
CA PRO A 169 6.48 5.62 -9.96
C PRO A 169 8.00 5.81 -10.04
N GLU A 170 8.58 5.57 -11.21
CA GLU A 170 10.03 5.47 -11.40
C GLU A 170 10.81 6.72 -10.93
N GLY A 171 10.27 7.93 -11.14
CA GLY A 171 10.90 9.16 -10.66
C GLY A 171 11.07 9.20 -9.14
N ILE A 172 10.10 8.68 -8.39
CA ILE A 172 10.13 8.60 -6.92
C ILE A 172 11.10 7.51 -6.45
N LEU A 173 11.19 6.38 -7.16
CA LEU A 173 12.21 5.35 -6.88
C LEU A 173 13.64 5.90 -7.03
N LYS A 174 13.87 6.73 -8.04
CA LYS A 174 15.15 7.40 -8.25
C LYS A 174 15.44 8.38 -7.11
N ALA A 175 14.47 9.20 -6.71
CA ALA A 175 14.60 10.14 -5.61
C ALA A 175 14.85 9.48 -4.23
N THR A 176 14.43 8.23 -4.03
CA THR A 176 14.66 7.48 -2.78
C THR A 176 16.01 6.75 -2.71
N ASN A 177 16.85 6.85 -3.75
CA ASN A 177 18.07 6.02 -3.96
C ASN A 177 17.79 4.50 -3.98
N LEU A 178 16.54 4.09 -4.25
CA LEU A 178 16.14 2.69 -4.36
C LEU A 178 16.07 2.18 -5.80
N ALA A 179 16.15 3.08 -6.78
CA ALA A 179 16.22 2.72 -8.20
C ALA A 179 17.31 1.70 -8.51
N LYS A 180 18.45 1.68 -7.80
CA LYS A 180 19.49 0.65 -8.00
C LYS A 180 19.00 -0.79 -7.80
N TYR A 181 17.94 -0.98 -7.02
CA TYR A 181 17.33 -2.28 -6.79
C TYR A 181 16.11 -2.47 -7.69
N LEU A 182 15.26 -1.45 -7.79
CA LEU A 182 13.96 -1.54 -8.46
C LEU A 182 13.95 -1.02 -9.90
N ALA A 183 15.09 -0.62 -10.47
CA ALA A 183 15.19 -0.13 -11.84
C ALA A 183 14.67 -1.19 -12.83
N GLY A 184 13.84 -0.71 -13.77
CA GLY A 184 13.19 -1.56 -14.76
C GLY A 184 12.07 -2.43 -14.19
N ASP A 185 11.50 -2.11 -13.02
CA ASP A 185 10.21 -2.67 -12.63
C ASP A 185 9.12 -2.19 -13.60
N PRO A 186 8.47 -3.09 -14.37
CA PRO A 186 7.45 -2.71 -15.34
C PRO A 186 6.26 -1.99 -14.69
N VAL A 187 5.93 -2.29 -13.42
CA VAL A 187 4.84 -1.60 -12.72
C VAL A 187 5.23 -0.15 -12.44
N SER A 188 6.43 0.11 -11.93
CA SER A 188 6.91 1.48 -11.70
C SER A 188 7.06 2.30 -12.97
N LEU A 189 7.41 1.67 -14.10
CA LEU A 189 7.45 2.33 -15.41
C LEU A 189 6.04 2.72 -15.88
N TYR A 190 5.07 1.82 -15.77
CA TYR A 190 3.67 2.11 -16.07
C TYR A 190 3.10 3.24 -15.19
N LEU A 191 3.39 3.21 -13.90
CA LEU A 191 2.96 4.25 -12.96
C LEU A 191 3.64 5.59 -13.21
N GLU A 192 4.87 5.62 -13.75
CA GLU A 192 5.53 6.87 -14.15
C GLU A 192 4.80 7.55 -15.30
N GLU A 193 4.26 6.80 -16.27
CA GLU A 193 3.45 7.38 -17.34
C GLU A 193 2.11 7.91 -16.80
N ILE A 194 1.43 7.15 -15.93
CA ILE A 194 0.22 7.65 -15.24
C ILE A 194 0.49 8.95 -14.50
N ARG A 195 1.62 9.03 -13.77
CA ARG A 195 1.99 10.22 -12.99
C ARG A 195 2.17 11.47 -13.87
N LYS A 196 2.59 11.31 -15.12
CA LYS A 196 2.81 12.43 -16.06
C LYS A 196 1.50 12.93 -16.66
N GLU A 197 0.58 12.03 -16.95
CA GLU A 197 -0.65 12.33 -17.70
C GLU A 197 -1.87 12.63 -16.81
N THR A 198 -1.90 12.11 -15.57
CA THR A 198 -3.07 12.22 -14.69
C THR A 198 -2.99 13.44 -13.78
N ASP A 199 -4.05 14.23 -13.71
CA ASP A 199 -4.23 15.21 -12.64
C ASP A 199 -4.72 14.51 -11.37
N TYR A 200 -3.89 14.55 -10.32
CA TYR A 200 -4.22 13.96 -9.03
C TYR A 200 -3.88 14.90 -7.86
N LYS A 201 -4.71 14.84 -6.81
CA LYS A 201 -4.51 15.64 -5.60
C LYS A 201 -3.46 15.02 -4.68
N ARG A 202 -3.46 13.70 -4.51
CA ARG A 202 -2.49 12.96 -3.69
C ARG A 202 -2.21 11.56 -4.23
N TRP A 203 -0.98 11.09 -4.04
CA TRP A 203 -0.58 9.72 -4.34
C TRP A 203 -0.10 9.05 -3.07
N PHE A 204 -0.53 7.82 -2.81
CA PHE A 204 -0.05 7.00 -1.69
C PHE A 204 0.50 5.68 -2.21
N CYS A 205 1.70 5.29 -1.76
CA CYS A 205 2.32 4.02 -2.12
C CYS A 205 3.05 3.36 -0.93
N GLY A 206 3.26 2.05 -1.02
CA GLY A 206 4.00 1.23 -0.05
C GLY A 206 5.38 0.81 -0.55
N HIS A 207 5.73 -0.47 -0.37
CA HIS A 207 6.82 -1.25 -0.97
C HIS A 207 8.25 -0.84 -0.56
N LEU A 208 8.52 0.44 -0.38
CA LEU A 208 9.88 0.98 -0.22
C LEU A 208 10.42 0.88 1.22
N HIS A 209 9.66 0.26 2.11
CA HIS A 209 10.00 0.02 3.51
C HIS A 209 10.51 1.27 4.24
N ARG A 210 9.92 2.44 3.94
CA ARG A 210 10.19 3.72 4.61
C ARG A 210 8.97 4.61 4.56
N ASN A 211 8.89 5.56 5.51
CA ASN A 211 7.94 6.66 5.41
C ASN A 211 8.65 7.85 4.75
N ALA A 212 8.08 8.40 3.68
CA ALA A 212 8.60 9.60 3.03
C ALA A 212 7.44 10.40 2.42
N TYR A 213 7.65 11.71 2.26
CA TYR A 213 6.72 12.57 1.56
C TYR A 213 7.48 13.44 0.56
N PHE A 214 6.97 13.50 -0.66
CA PHE A 214 7.51 14.25 -1.79
C PHE A 214 6.51 15.37 -2.12
N PRO A 215 6.69 16.58 -1.58
CA PRO A 215 5.67 17.63 -1.67
C PRO A 215 5.44 18.15 -3.10
N GLY A 216 6.50 18.20 -3.92
CA GLY A 216 6.40 18.66 -5.31
C GLY A 216 5.51 17.75 -6.16
N GLU A 217 5.57 16.46 -5.89
CA GLU A 217 4.88 15.39 -6.59
C GLU A 217 3.59 14.95 -5.89
N ARG A 218 3.35 15.44 -4.66
CA ARG A 218 2.23 15.08 -3.78
C ARG A 218 2.18 13.56 -3.50
N VAL A 219 3.34 12.93 -3.38
CA VAL A 219 3.49 11.48 -3.18
C VAL A 219 3.88 11.17 -1.74
N HIS A 220 3.07 10.36 -1.07
CA HIS A 220 3.35 9.74 0.22
C HIS A 220 3.82 8.29 0.01
N VAL A 221 4.97 7.96 0.58
CA VAL A 221 5.46 6.58 0.71
C VAL A 221 5.22 6.17 2.15
N LEU A 222 4.50 5.07 2.37
CA LEU A 222 4.10 4.58 3.68
C LEU A 222 4.67 3.19 3.93
N ARG A 223 5.14 2.96 5.15
CA ARG A 223 5.44 1.63 5.68
C ARG A 223 4.54 1.40 6.88
N GLU A 224 5.11 1.45 8.09
CA GLU A 224 4.40 1.15 9.33
C GLU A 224 3.46 2.26 9.82
N ASN A 225 3.66 3.50 9.35
CA ASN A 225 2.82 4.60 9.80
C ASN A 225 1.40 4.46 9.25
N ILE A 226 0.42 4.88 10.07
CA ILE A 226 -0.96 5.10 9.65
C ILE A 226 -1.15 6.60 9.51
N LEU A 227 -1.55 7.01 8.31
CA LEU A 227 -1.73 8.40 7.94
C LEU A 227 -3.20 8.65 7.61
N GLU A 228 -3.78 9.72 8.13
CA GLU A 228 -5.11 10.17 7.70
C GLU A 228 -4.98 10.88 6.35
N GLY A 229 -5.64 10.34 5.33
CA GLY A 229 -5.39 10.69 3.92
C GLY A 229 -5.78 12.12 3.55
N GLY A 230 -6.78 12.72 4.20
CA GLY A 230 -7.23 14.08 3.92
C GLY A 230 -6.30 15.17 4.44
N THR A 231 -5.76 14.99 5.64
CA THR A 231 -4.87 15.94 6.33
C THR A 231 -3.40 15.66 6.07
N GLY A 232 -3.04 14.39 5.83
CA GLY A 232 -1.64 13.97 5.74
C GLY A 232 -0.99 13.76 7.12
N ASN A 233 -1.76 13.82 8.20
CA ASN A 233 -1.25 13.64 9.55
C ASN A 233 -1.01 12.16 9.86
N VAL A 234 0.15 11.86 10.44
CA VAL A 234 0.43 10.54 11.02
C VAL A 234 -0.36 10.42 12.33
N VAL A 235 -1.18 9.38 12.43
CA VAL A 235 -2.06 9.10 13.58
C VAL A 235 -1.69 7.82 14.32
N SER A 236 -0.78 7.02 13.76
CA SER A 236 -0.16 5.91 14.48
C SER A 236 0.90 6.42 15.46
N VAL A 237 1.10 5.69 16.56
CA VAL A 237 2.26 5.89 17.43
C VAL A 237 3.53 5.54 16.65
N GLU A 238 4.38 6.54 16.37
CA GLU A 238 5.63 6.34 15.63
C GLU A 238 6.55 5.35 16.36
N ARG A 239 6.80 4.19 15.77
CA ARG A 239 7.80 3.23 16.26
C ARG A 239 9.19 3.43 15.65
N ASN A 240 9.37 4.38 14.73
CA ASN A 240 10.64 4.68 14.08
C ASN A 240 11.45 5.77 14.81
N ARG A 241 11.86 5.52 16.05
CA ARG A 241 13.10 6.15 16.52
C ARG A 241 14.26 5.30 16.02
N PRO A 242 15.21 5.84 15.22
CA PRO A 242 16.45 5.13 14.94
C PRO A 242 17.11 4.73 16.27
N PRO A 243 17.83 3.60 16.34
CA PRO A 243 18.60 3.24 17.52
C PRO A 243 19.42 4.44 18.01
N LEU A 244 19.55 4.62 19.33
CA LEU A 244 20.27 5.77 19.93
C LEU A 244 21.63 6.03 19.26
N LYS A 245 22.33 4.95 18.84
CA LYS A 245 23.60 5.01 18.11
C LYS A 245 23.52 5.74 16.76
N GLU A 246 22.46 5.54 15.97
CA GLU A 246 22.29 6.25 14.70
C GLU A 246 21.93 7.72 14.91
N ARG A 247 21.12 8.02 15.93
CA ARG A 247 20.79 9.40 16.32
C ARG A 247 22.05 10.18 16.73
N LEU A 248 22.94 9.55 17.50
CA LEU A 248 24.23 10.13 17.89
C LEU A 248 25.17 10.35 16.69
N ARG A 249 25.13 9.48 15.67
CA ARG A 249 25.90 9.65 14.43
C ARG A 249 25.43 10.86 13.62
N THR A 250 24.13 11.04 13.45
CA THR A 250 23.54 12.21 12.79
C THR A 250 23.68 13.51 13.59
N PHE A 251 23.86 13.42 14.91
CA PHE A 251 24.14 14.58 15.76
C PHE A 251 25.60 15.04 15.61
N ARG A 252 26.55 14.09 15.53
CA ARG A 252 27.96 14.40 15.28
C ARG A 252 28.23 15.02 13.90
N SER A 253 27.44 14.69 12.88
CA SER A 253 27.54 15.31 11.56
C SER A 253 26.93 16.73 11.48
N ARG A 254 26.35 17.23 12.59
CA ARG A 254 25.77 18.58 12.70
C ARG A 254 26.48 19.46 13.73
N LEU A 255 27.54 18.95 14.36
CA LEU A 255 28.43 19.78 15.18
C LEU A 255 29.31 20.63 14.24
N PRO A 256 29.50 21.93 14.52
CA PRO A 256 30.47 22.72 13.77
C PRO A 256 31.83 22.02 13.82
N GLN A 257 32.49 21.93 12.67
CA GLN A 257 33.85 21.39 12.64
C GLN A 257 34.77 22.39 13.33
N GLN A 258 35.80 21.89 14.03
CA GLN A 258 36.79 22.76 14.66
C GLN A 258 37.41 23.66 13.58
N GLY A 259 37.07 24.95 13.61
CA GLY A 259 37.51 25.94 12.63
C GLY A 259 36.40 26.81 12.02
N ASP A 260 35.12 26.51 12.27
CA ASP A 260 34.00 27.47 12.06
C ASP A 260 33.82 28.42 13.26
#